data_AF-A0A955I144-F1
#
_entry.id   AF-A0A955I144-F1
#
_cell.length_a   1.000
_cell.length_b   1.000
_cell.length_c   1.000
_cell.angle_alpha   90.00
_cell.angle_beta   90.00
_cell.angle_gamma   90.00
#
_symmetry.space_group_name_H-M   'P 1'
#
loop_
_entity.id
_entity.type
_entity.pdbx_description
1 polymer ?
#
loop_
_entity_poly.entity_id
_entity_poly.type
_entity_poly.pdbx_seq_one_letter_code
_entity_poly.pdbx_strand_id
1 'polypeptide(L)'
;MEQLLTIKETAHYLNIHWQTVQKYIKEGKLKSHKVGRNIRISSSDLDRFVDIKTTSKVITEIERKFLITPKQRRRIEKKLVDTGAKVSFHAHLIDHYFIPNKIMSSDEQASWFKGNEGFGLRIRETDNDYSGNITTTMVAKKLTQASDHGIHEELELDAEDYVQMKRFFELIGMKENVVVDKDRVVYSYLDFKICIDEIKSAGIGVEIEYRGQKGESEAVEAIMEMGYSIGLSDKELSTKGISFLPFERAVY
;
A
#
# COMPACT_ATOMS: atom_id res chain seq x y z
N MET A 1 -20.08 5.83 -34.69
CA MET A 1 -20.56 4.53 -34.15
C MET A 1 -19.52 4.06 -33.15
N GLU A 2 -19.94 3.69 -31.95
CA GLU A 2 -19.03 3.21 -30.90
C GLU A 2 -18.55 1.79 -31.24
N GLN A 3 -17.24 1.56 -31.17
CA GLN A 3 -16.66 0.25 -31.48
C GLN A 3 -16.83 -0.68 -30.28
N LEU A 4 -17.37 -1.88 -30.52
CA LEU A 4 -17.58 -2.91 -29.52
C LEU A 4 -16.60 -4.05 -29.72
N LEU A 5 -15.64 -4.17 -28.81
CA LEU A 5 -14.58 -5.17 -28.84
C LEU A 5 -15.02 -6.46 -28.14
N THR A 6 -14.56 -7.59 -28.64
CA THR A 6 -14.62 -8.88 -27.97
C THR A 6 -13.56 -8.97 -26.88
N ILE A 7 -13.72 -9.92 -25.96
CA ILE A 7 -12.71 -10.21 -24.91
C ILE A 7 -11.33 -10.43 -25.51
N LYS A 8 -11.23 -11.11 -26.67
CA LYS A 8 -9.95 -11.39 -27.33
C LYS A 8 -9.32 -10.13 -27.94
N GLU A 9 -10.13 -9.27 -28.57
CA GLU A 9 -9.64 -8.00 -29.12
C GLU A 9 -9.23 -7.04 -28.00
N THR A 10 -10.00 -6.99 -26.91
CA THR A 10 -9.62 -6.24 -25.70
C THR A 10 -8.33 -6.77 -25.08
N ALA A 11 -8.15 -8.09 -25.05
CA ALA A 11 -6.91 -8.72 -24.56
C ALA A 11 -5.70 -8.34 -25.44
N HIS A 12 -5.88 -8.34 -26.75
CA HIS A 12 -4.87 -7.90 -27.71
C HIS A 12 -4.54 -6.41 -27.54
N TYR A 13 -5.56 -5.55 -27.39
CA TYR A 13 -5.39 -4.12 -27.17
C TYR A 13 -4.63 -3.82 -25.87
N LEU A 14 -4.96 -4.53 -24.79
CA LEU A 14 -4.31 -4.36 -23.49
C LEU A 14 -2.98 -5.11 -23.36
N ASN A 15 -2.57 -5.87 -24.38
CA ASN A 15 -1.42 -6.77 -24.34
C ASN A 15 -1.39 -7.71 -23.13
N ILE A 16 -2.53 -8.33 -22.79
CA ILE A 16 -2.67 -9.28 -21.68
C ILE A 16 -3.39 -10.55 -22.12
N HIS A 17 -3.35 -11.59 -21.29
CA HIS A 17 -4.11 -12.81 -21.54
C HIS A 17 -5.64 -12.58 -21.43
N TRP A 18 -6.44 -13.21 -22.29
CA TRP A 18 -7.90 -13.03 -22.34
C TRP A 18 -8.61 -13.44 -21.04
N GLN A 19 -8.03 -14.37 -20.27
CA GLN A 19 -8.56 -14.73 -18.95
C GLN A 19 -8.42 -13.57 -17.94
N THR A 20 -7.38 -12.75 -18.06
CA THR A 20 -7.20 -11.54 -17.23
C THR A 20 -8.30 -10.52 -17.54
N VAL A 21 -8.68 -10.36 -18.81
CA VAL A 21 -9.83 -9.52 -19.19
C VAL A 21 -11.12 -10.06 -18.57
N GLN A 22 -11.34 -11.37 -18.57
CA GLN A 22 -12.50 -11.97 -17.91
C GLN A 22 -12.50 -11.75 -16.39
N LYS A 23 -11.33 -11.87 -15.75
CA LYS A 23 -11.15 -11.57 -14.33
C LYS A 23 -11.53 -10.11 -14.04
N TYR A 24 -11.03 -9.16 -14.83
CA TYR A 24 -11.36 -7.73 -14.66
C TYR A 24 -12.85 -7.43 -14.85
N ILE A 25 -13.51 -8.09 -15.79
CA ILE A 25 -14.96 -7.97 -15.98
C ILE A 25 -15.71 -8.55 -14.78
N LYS A 26 -15.31 -9.75 -14.31
CA LYS A 26 -15.93 -10.43 -13.17
C LYS A 26 -15.76 -9.64 -11.86
N GLU A 27 -14.62 -9.00 -11.68
CA GLU A 27 -14.30 -8.13 -10.54
C GLU A 27 -14.92 -6.72 -10.66
N GLY A 28 -15.61 -6.41 -11.76
CA GLY A 28 -16.19 -5.09 -12.01
C GLY A 28 -15.17 -3.99 -12.33
N LYS A 29 -13.89 -4.34 -12.49
CA LYS A 29 -12.80 -3.40 -12.83
C LYS A 29 -12.89 -2.90 -14.27
N LEU A 30 -13.33 -3.76 -15.19
CA LEU A 30 -13.55 -3.40 -16.59
C LEU A 30 -15.04 -3.50 -16.90
N LYS A 31 -15.64 -2.36 -17.25
CA LYS A 31 -17.05 -2.30 -17.64
C LYS A 31 -17.26 -3.06 -18.94
N SER A 32 -18.33 -3.84 -18.99
CA SER A 32 -18.70 -4.62 -20.17
C SER A 32 -20.22 -4.66 -20.36
N HIS A 33 -20.62 -4.96 -21.59
CA HIS A 33 -22.01 -4.97 -22.03
C HIS A 33 -22.34 -6.34 -22.60
N LYS A 34 -23.50 -6.89 -22.23
CA LYS A 34 -24.00 -8.14 -22.79
C LYS A 34 -24.77 -7.85 -24.08
N VAL A 35 -24.22 -8.28 -25.22
CA VAL A 35 -24.86 -8.15 -26.54
C VAL A 35 -25.20 -9.55 -27.04
N GLY A 36 -26.48 -9.91 -26.88
CA GLY A 36 -26.96 -11.28 -27.12
C GLY A 36 -26.34 -12.28 -26.13
N ARG A 37 -25.66 -13.30 -26.67
CA ARG A 37 -24.92 -14.31 -25.87
C ARG A 37 -23.47 -13.93 -25.58
N ASN A 38 -23.00 -12.82 -26.14
CA ASN A 38 -21.60 -12.44 -26.07
C ASN A 38 -21.39 -11.23 -25.17
N ILE A 39 -20.22 -11.17 -24.54
CA ILE A 39 -19.73 -9.99 -23.82
C ILE A 39 -18.99 -9.10 -24.81
N ARG A 40 -19.23 -7.79 -24.70
CA ARG A 40 -18.58 -6.74 -25.47
C ARG A 40 -18.07 -5.63 -24.56
N ILE A 41 -16.96 -5.01 -24.93
CA ILE A 41 -16.37 -3.88 -24.23
C ILE A 41 -16.37 -2.72 -25.22
N SER A 42 -16.94 -1.58 -24.85
CA SER A 42 -16.86 -0.40 -25.72
C SER A 42 -15.44 0.15 -25.73
N SER A 43 -15.00 0.71 -26.86
CA SER A 43 -13.71 1.38 -26.95
C SER A 43 -13.57 2.48 -25.89
N SER A 44 -14.65 3.22 -25.61
CA SER A 44 -14.66 4.28 -24.59
C SER A 44 -14.47 3.76 -23.15
N ASP A 45 -15.10 2.65 -22.78
CA ASP A 45 -14.92 2.02 -21.46
C ASP A 45 -13.51 1.41 -21.34
N LEU A 46 -12.94 0.92 -22.45
CA LEU A 46 -11.58 0.41 -22.51
C LEU A 46 -10.53 1.52 -22.40
N ASP A 47 -10.72 2.64 -23.11
CA ASP A 47 -9.85 3.80 -23.02
C ASP A 47 -9.89 4.40 -21.63
N ARG A 48 -11.08 4.51 -21.02
CA ARG A 48 -11.21 4.92 -19.61
C ARG A 48 -10.51 3.94 -18.66
N PHE A 49 -10.61 2.64 -18.92
CA PHE A 49 -9.92 1.63 -18.11
C PHE A 49 -8.40 1.74 -18.22
N VAL A 50 -7.89 2.05 -19.42
CA VAL A 50 -6.47 2.31 -19.66
C VAL A 50 -6.07 3.60 -18.96
N ASP A 51 -6.77 4.72 -19.17
CA ASP A 51 -6.48 6.01 -18.53
C ASP A 51 -6.46 5.92 -17.01
N ILE A 52 -7.38 5.16 -16.40
CA ILE A 52 -7.37 4.88 -14.96
C ILE A 52 -6.10 4.13 -14.54
N LYS A 53 -5.58 3.22 -15.38
CA LYS A 53 -4.32 2.50 -15.14
C LYS A 53 -3.06 3.31 -15.50
N THR A 54 -3.07 4.15 -16.53
CA THR A 54 -1.92 4.97 -16.95
C THR A 54 -1.75 6.20 -16.08
N THR A 55 -2.78 6.59 -15.33
CA THR A 55 -2.59 7.54 -14.24
C THR A 55 -2.03 6.78 -13.04
N SER A 56 -0.78 6.31 -13.15
CA SER A 56 0.09 6.02 -12.01
C SER A 56 0.32 7.34 -11.28
N LYS A 57 -0.72 7.83 -10.60
CA LYS A 57 -0.69 9.11 -9.93
C LYS A 57 0.22 8.88 -8.75
N VAL A 58 1.34 9.59 -8.74
CA VAL A 58 2.10 9.78 -7.52
C VAL A 58 1.13 10.47 -6.55
N ILE A 59 0.77 9.77 -5.47
CA ILE A 59 -0.12 10.30 -4.44
C ILE A 59 0.76 10.83 -3.33
N THR A 60 0.57 12.09 -2.97
CA THR A 60 1.08 12.61 -1.70
C THR A 60 0.18 12.09 -0.60
N GLU A 61 0.68 11.20 0.22
CA GLU A 61 -0.04 10.67 1.38
C GLU A 61 0.37 11.44 2.64
N ILE A 62 -0.63 11.84 3.44
CA ILE A 62 -0.42 12.44 4.76
C ILE A 62 -0.89 11.45 5.81
N GLU A 63 0.04 11.03 6.66
CA GLU A 63 -0.19 9.98 7.66
C GLU A 63 0.43 10.31 9.02
N ARG A 64 -0.16 9.76 10.09
CA ARG A 64 0.46 9.70 11.42
C ARG A 64 0.41 8.28 11.96
N LYS A 65 1.44 7.95 12.73
CA LYS A 65 1.68 6.60 13.23
C LYS A 65 1.76 6.60 14.74
N PHE A 66 1.15 5.59 15.35
CA PHE A 66 1.04 5.45 16.79
C PHE A 66 1.44 4.04 17.21
N LEU A 67 2.27 3.92 18.25
CA LEU A 67 2.63 2.62 18.84
C LEU A 67 1.67 2.30 19.97
N ILE A 68 1.09 1.11 19.95
CA ILE A 68 0.06 0.72 20.91
C ILE A 68 0.32 -0.66 21.52
N THR A 69 -0.28 -0.88 22.69
CA THR A 69 -0.31 -2.17 23.36
C THR A 69 -1.46 -3.06 22.84
N PRO A 70 -1.40 -4.39 23.04
CA PRO A 70 -2.51 -5.29 22.72
C PRO A 70 -3.83 -4.91 23.41
N LYS A 71 -3.76 -4.35 24.63
CA LYS A 71 -4.93 -3.86 25.36
C LYS A 71 -5.54 -2.61 24.71
N GLN A 72 -4.70 -1.69 24.21
CA GLN A 72 -5.17 -0.53 23.45
C GLN A 72 -5.80 -0.94 22.12
N ARG A 73 -5.20 -1.90 21.39
CA ARG A 73 -5.74 -2.40 20.11
C ARG A 73 -7.21 -2.79 20.23
N ARG A 74 -7.55 -3.67 21.18
CA ARG A 74 -8.94 -4.12 21.39
C ARG A 74 -9.92 -2.97 21.65
N ARG A 75 -9.48 -1.94 22.38
CA ARG A 75 -10.30 -0.74 22.66
C ARG A 75 -10.49 0.12 21.42
N ILE A 76 -9.43 0.29 20.63
CA ILE A 76 -9.44 1.07 19.39
C ILE A 76 -10.33 0.39 18.35
N GLU A 77 -10.17 -0.91 18.11
CA GLU A 77 -11.00 -1.68 17.17
C GLU A 77 -12.48 -1.61 17.56
N LYS A 78 -12.80 -1.75 18.86
CA LYS A 78 -14.18 -1.58 19.34
C LYS A 78 -14.71 -0.18 19.03
N LYS A 79 -13.94 0.86 19.34
CA LYS A 79 -14.37 2.25 19.06
C LYS A 79 -14.57 2.50 17.57
N LEU A 80 -13.68 2.01 16.72
CA LEU A 80 -13.80 2.12 15.26
C LEU A 80 -15.12 1.51 14.76
N VAL A 81 -15.47 0.32 15.25
CA VAL A 81 -16.75 -0.32 14.92
C VAL A 81 -17.93 0.51 15.46
N ASP A 82 -17.86 0.96 16.71
CA ASP A 82 -18.90 1.78 17.34
C ASP A 82 -19.11 3.13 16.62
N THR A 83 -18.07 3.71 16.02
CA THR A 83 -18.16 4.93 15.19
C THR A 83 -18.66 4.66 13.77
N GLY A 84 -18.86 3.40 13.38
CA GLY A 84 -19.32 3.02 12.04
C GLY A 84 -18.21 2.87 11.00
N ALA A 85 -16.94 2.77 11.42
CA ALA A 85 -15.85 2.41 10.51
C ALA A 85 -16.05 0.99 9.99
N LYS A 86 -15.69 0.77 8.73
CA LYS A 86 -15.85 -0.54 8.07
C LYS A 86 -14.49 -1.15 7.81
N VAL A 87 -14.34 -2.44 8.13
CA VAL A 87 -13.16 -3.20 7.69
C VAL A 87 -13.19 -3.27 6.17
N SER A 88 -12.18 -2.72 5.53
CA SER A 88 -12.02 -2.71 4.07
C SER A 88 -10.95 -3.69 3.60
N PHE A 89 -10.06 -4.12 4.49
CA PHE A 89 -9.01 -5.09 4.18
C PHE A 89 -8.55 -5.83 5.44
N HIS A 90 -8.23 -7.10 5.30
CA HIS A 90 -7.56 -7.92 6.31
C HIS A 90 -6.67 -8.93 5.59
N ALA A 91 -5.38 -8.96 5.93
CA ALA A 91 -4.43 -9.90 5.34
C ALA A 91 -3.18 -10.07 6.19
N HIS A 92 -2.54 -11.22 5.99
CA HIS A 92 -1.15 -11.46 6.33
C HIS A 92 -0.24 -10.87 5.26
N LEU A 93 0.78 -10.10 5.66
CA LEU A 93 1.68 -9.38 4.77
C LEU A 93 3.14 -9.68 5.10
N ILE A 94 3.94 -9.94 4.06
CA ILE A 94 5.40 -10.03 4.16
C ILE A 94 6.01 -8.95 3.28
N ASP A 95 6.61 -7.93 3.91
CA ASP A 95 7.31 -6.85 3.21
C ASP A 95 8.82 -7.12 3.17
N HIS A 96 9.35 -7.35 1.99
CA HIS A 96 10.78 -7.49 1.73
C HIS A 96 11.34 -6.14 1.30
N TYR A 97 12.13 -5.50 2.15
CA TYR A 97 12.73 -4.19 1.89
C TYR A 97 14.13 -4.33 1.31
N PHE A 98 14.42 -3.51 0.30
CA PHE A 98 15.66 -3.53 -0.46
C PHE A 98 16.39 -2.20 -0.36
N ILE A 99 17.72 -2.27 -0.34
CA ILE A 99 18.62 -1.12 -0.35
C ILE A 99 19.73 -1.31 -1.39
N PRO A 100 20.41 -0.23 -1.84
CA PRO A 100 21.59 -0.37 -2.67
C PRO A 100 22.65 -1.28 -2.02
N ASN A 101 23.20 -2.21 -2.79
CA ASN A 101 24.22 -3.15 -2.34
C ASN A 101 25.49 -2.48 -1.79
N LYS A 102 25.79 -1.26 -2.25
CA LYS A 102 26.89 -0.41 -1.77
C LYS A 102 26.74 0.05 -0.31
N ILE A 103 25.54 0.00 0.27
CA ILE A 103 25.31 0.40 1.67
C ILE A 103 25.75 -0.75 2.58
N MET A 104 26.73 -0.50 3.42
CA MET A 104 27.38 -1.52 4.26
C MET A 104 27.23 -1.27 5.76
N SER A 105 26.62 -0.16 6.18
CA SER A 105 26.43 0.18 7.61
C SER A 105 25.11 0.88 7.91
N SER A 106 24.70 0.86 9.18
CA SER A 106 23.51 1.56 9.68
C SER A 106 23.55 3.05 9.41
N ASP A 107 24.74 3.66 9.52
CA ASP A 107 24.93 5.09 9.31
C ASP A 107 24.79 5.45 7.83
N GLU A 108 25.33 4.64 6.93
CA GLU A 108 25.14 4.79 5.48
C GLU A 108 23.67 4.62 5.08
N GLN A 109 22.97 3.66 5.69
CA GLN A 109 21.54 3.47 5.48
C GLN A 109 20.73 4.68 5.98
N ALA A 110 21.00 5.16 7.19
CA ALA A 110 20.33 6.33 7.72
C ALA A 110 20.59 7.55 6.83
N SER A 111 21.80 7.68 6.31
CA SER A 111 22.20 8.75 5.38
C SER A 111 21.48 8.63 4.04
N TRP A 112 21.33 7.41 3.51
CA TRP A 112 20.55 7.14 2.30
C TRP A 112 19.11 7.62 2.46
N PHE A 113 18.40 7.19 3.52
CA PHE A 113 17.00 7.57 3.74
C PHE A 113 16.79 9.06 4.06
N LYS A 114 17.77 9.71 4.70
CA LYS A 114 17.71 11.15 5.00
C LYS A 114 18.11 12.03 3.81
N GLY A 115 18.86 11.48 2.85
CA GLY A 115 19.27 12.19 1.65
C GLY A 115 18.10 12.38 0.67
N ASN A 116 18.17 13.42 -0.16
CA ASN A 116 17.16 13.72 -1.18
C ASN A 116 17.03 12.62 -2.27
N GLU A 117 18.01 11.71 -2.35
CA GLU A 117 18.05 10.58 -3.29
C GLU A 117 17.48 9.28 -2.70
N GLY A 118 17.27 9.22 -1.38
CA GLY A 118 16.78 8.03 -0.69
C GLY A 118 15.33 7.70 -1.02
N PHE A 119 15.06 6.41 -1.17
CA PHE A 119 13.70 5.87 -1.24
C PHE A 119 13.65 4.50 -0.55
N GLY A 120 12.48 4.17 -0.01
CA GLY A 120 12.13 2.83 0.41
C GLY A 120 11.67 2.02 -0.79
N LEU A 121 12.34 0.92 -1.06
CA LEU A 121 11.93 -0.05 -2.07
C LEU A 121 11.51 -1.33 -1.37
N ARG A 122 10.32 -1.85 -1.69
CA ARG A 122 9.87 -3.14 -1.17
C ARG A 122 9.16 -3.98 -2.21
N ILE A 123 9.24 -5.29 -2.02
CA ILE A 123 8.30 -6.27 -2.59
C ILE A 123 7.39 -6.71 -1.44
N ARG A 124 6.08 -6.69 -1.65
CA ARG A 124 5.09 -7.15 -0.68
C ARG A 124 4.43 -8.42 -1.19
N GLU A 125 4.45 -9.46 -0.40
CA GLU A 125 3.57 -10.62 -0.55
C GLU A 125 2.36 -10.43 0.37
N THR A 126 1.16 -10.65 -0.17
CA THR A 126 -0.11 -10.50 0.54
C THR A 126 -0.87 -11.81 0.46
N ASP A 127 -1.16 -12.40 1.62
CA ASP A 127 -2.08 -13.51 1.77
C ASP A 127 -3.32 -13.04 2.51
N ASN A 128 -4.47 -13.09 1.85
CA ASN A 128 -5.73 -12.67 2.44
C ASN A 128 -6.48 -13.81 3.13
N ASP A 129 -5.90 -15.01 3.26
CA ASP A 129 -6.47 -16.24 3.83
C ASP A 129 -7.74 -16.79 3.14
N TYR A 130 -8.47 -15.96 2.40
CA TYR A 130 -9.75 -16.30 1.77
C TYR A 130 -9.59 -16.93 0.39
N SER A 131 -8.54 -16.54 -0.35
CA SER A 131 -8.37 -16.95 -1.75
C SER A 131 -7.38 -18.10 -1.94
N GLY A 132 -6.52 -18.36 -0.95
CA GLY A 132 -5.40 -19.29 -1.06
C GLY A 132 -4.33 -18.86 -2.09
N ASN A 133 -4.44 -17.65 -2.64
CA ASN A 133 -3.47 -17.09 -3.58
C ASN A 133 -2.72 -15.96 -2.93
N ILE A 134 -1.38 -16.02 -3.02
CA ILE A 134 -0.51 -14.90 -2.65
C ILE A 134 -0.49 -13.92 -3.82
N THR A 135 -0.73 -12.65 -3.54
CA THR A 135 -0.53 -11.56 -4.51
C THR A 135 0.74 -10.80 -4.19
N THR A 136 1.50 -10.42 -5.21
CA THR A 136 2.75 -9.68 -5.05
C THR A 136 2.63 -8.26 -5.60
N THR A 137 3.11 -7.27 -4.86
CA THR A 137 3.25 -5.89 -5.35
C THR A 137 4.66 -5.36 -5.10
N MET A 138 5.09 -4.43 -5.94
CA MET A 138 6.32 -3.68 -5.80
C MET A 138 5.99 -2.25 -5.43
N VAL A 139 6.67 -1.69 -4.43
CA VAL A 139 6.44 -0.32 -3.97
C VAL A 139 7.75 0.44 -3.91
N ALA A 140 7.73 1.66 -4.47
CA ALA A 140 8.71 2.69 -4.21
C ALA A 140 8.06 3.83 -3.41
N LYS A 141 8.68 4.18 -2.28
CA LYS A 141 8.22 5.25 -1.38
C LYS A 141 9.34 6.26 -1.18
N LYS A 142 9.07 7.54 -1.47
CA LYS A 142 10.03 8.64 -1.33
C LYS A 142 9.45 9.71 -0.42
N LEU A 143 10.23 10.21 0.53
CA LEU A 143 9.81 11.33 1.37
C LEU A 143 9.78 12.62 0.54
N THR A 144 8.75 13.45 0.72
CA THR A 144 8.68 14.78 0.08
C THR A 144 9.57 15.79 0.78
N GLN A 145 9.77 15.60 2.10
CA GLN A 145 10.65 16.40 2.93
C GLN A 145 11.58 15.48 3.73
N ALA A 146 12.86 15.85 3.83
CA ALA A 146 13.85 15.04 4.53
C ALA A 146 13.45 14.85 6.01
N SER A 147 13.47 13.59 6.47
CA SER A 147 13.14 13.19 7.84
C SER A 147 11.66 13.33 8.26
N ASP A 148 10.75 13.71 7.36
CA ASP A 148 9.31 13.65 7.63
C ASP A 148 8.70 12.35 7.09
N HIS A 149 8.49 11.38 7.97
CA HIS A 149 7.86 10.10 7.62
C HIS A 149 6.33 10.15 7.56
N GLY A 150 5.74 11.34 7.75
CA GLY A 150 4.31 11.59 7.68
C GLY A 150 3.84 12.09 6.32
N ILE A 151 4.75 12.46 5.41
CA ILE A 151 4.41 12.95 4.08
C ILE A 151 5.34 12.33 3.04
N HIS A 152 4.76 11.62 2.08
CA HIS A 152 5.54 10.86 1.12
C HIS A 152 4.81 10.68 -0.21
N GLU A 153 5.61 10.43 -1.24
CA GLU A 153 5.18 9.97 -2.56
C GLU A 153 5.34 8.45 -2.62
N GLU A 154 4.25 7.73 -2.88
CA GLU A 154 4.25 6.27 -3.03
C GLU A 154 3.76 5.88 -4.43
N LEU A 155 4.48 4.93 -5.04
CA LEU A 155 4.07 4.25 -6.26
C LEU A 155 4.05 2.75 -5.99
N GLU A 156 2.87 2.14 -6.12
CA GLU A 156 2.65 0.70 -6.01
C GLU A 156 2.31 0.11 -7.38
N LEU A 157 2.97 -0.99 -7.74
CA LEU A 157 2.81 -1.69 -9.01
C LEU A 157 2.55 -3.18 -8.74
N ASP A 158 1.67 -3.78 -9.52
CA ASP A 158 1.47 -5.23 -9.52
C ASP A 158 2.77 -5.94 -9.96
N ALA A 159 3.08 -7.06 -9.30
CA ALA A 159 4.19 -7.93 -9.66
C ALA A 159 3.72 -9.39 -9.76
N GLU A 160 4.37 -10.19 -10.61
CA GLU A 160 3.97 -11.59 -10.82
C GLU A 160 4.29 -12.47 -9.61
N ASP A 161 5.54 -12.42 -9.15
CA ASP A 161 6.00 -13.16 -7.97
C ASP A 161 7.26 -12.53 -7.36
N TYR A 162 7.51 -12.87 -6.10
CA TYR A 162 8.66 -12.38 -5.33
C TYR A 162 10.00 -12.82 -5.92
N VAL A 163 10.13 -14.06 -6.41
CA VAL A 163 11.40 -14.64 -6.86
C VAL A 163 11.92 -13.89 -8.09
N GLN A 164 11.06 -13.63 -9.08
CA GLN A 164 11.40 -12.87 -10.27
C GLN A 164 11.76 -11.42 -9.92
N MET A 165 10.97 -10.77 -9.07
CA MET A 165 11.21 -9.38 -8.69
C MET A 165 12.49 -9.20 -7.86
N LYS A 166 12.77 -10.13 -6.94
CA LYS A 166 14.03 -10.14 -6.18
C LYS A 166 15.23 -10.25 -7.12
N ARG A 167 15.17 -11.14 -8.11
CA ARG A 167 16.24 -11.28 -9.10
C ARG A 167 16.42 -10.01 -9.93
N PHE A 168 15.33 -9.35 -10.33
CA PHE A 168 15.40 -8.04 -11.00
C PHE A 168 16.11 -7.00 -10.13
N PHE A 169 15.76 -6.92 -8.85
CA PHE A 169 16.40 -6.02 -7.88
C PHE A 169 17.89 -6.31 -7.69
N GLU A 170 18.29 -7.58 -7.59
CA GLU A 170 19.69 -7.98 -7.51
C GLU A 170 20.48 -7.52 -8.75
N LEU A 171 19.90 -7.65 -9.96
CA LEU A 171 20.54 -7.24 -11.21
C LEU A 171 20.75 -5.72 -11.31
N ILE A 172 19.87 -4.91 -10.71
CA ILE A 172 20.02 -3.45 -10.66
C ILE A 172 20.83 -2.97 -9.44
N GLY A 173 21.50 -3.89 -8.73
CA GLY A 173 22.39 -3.54 -7.63
C GLY A 173 21.69 -3.29 -6.30
N MET A 174 20.53 -3.90 -6.07
CA MET A 174 19.84 -3.86 -4.78
C MET A 174 20.05 -5.18 -4.02
N LYS A 175 20.06 -5.11 -2.69
CA LYS A 175 20.07 -6.27 -1.80
C LYS A 175 18.89 -6.22 -0.85
N GLU A 176 18.34 -7.38 -0.51
CA GLU A 176 17.35 -7.50 0.55
C GLU A 176 18.02 -7.15 1.89
N ASN A 177 17.36 -6.29 2.66
CA ASN A 177 17.89 -5.78 3.91
C ASN A 177 17.07 -6.23 5.12
N VAL A 178 15.75 -6.06 5.04
CA VAL A 178 14.84 -6.31 6.15
C VAL A 178 13.57 -6.97 5.61
N VAL A 179 13.10 -7.99 6.32
CA VAL A 179 11.78 -8.59 6.09
C VAL A 179 10.87 -8.21 7.25
N VAL A 180 9.71 -7.65 6.92
CA VAL A 180 8.67 -7.29 7.90
C VAL A 180 7.47 -8.19 7.71
N ASP A 181 7.32 -9.14 8.61
CA ASP A 181 6.20 -10.07 8.70
C ASP A 181 5.14 -9.49 9.66
N LYS A 182 3.92 -9.28 9.14
CA LYS A 182 2.85 -8.61 9.88
C LYS A 182 1.44 -9.04 9.49
N ASP A 183 0.51 -8.90 10.42
CA ASP A 183 -0.92 -8.96 10.16
C ASP A 183 -1.49 -7.54 10.08
N ARG A 184 -2.24 -7.23 9.02
CA ARG A 184 -2.82 -5.90 8.80
C ARG A 184 -4.33 -5.97 8.71
N VAL A 185 -4.99 -5.13 9.52
CA VAL A 185 -6.41 -4.80 9.37
C VAL A 185 -6.52 -3.35 8.94
N VAL A 186 -7.32 -3.07 7.90
CA VAL A 186 -7.61 -1.70 7.46
C VAL A 186 -9.08 -1.39 7.66
N TYR A 187 -9.33 -0.25 8.29
CA TYR A 187 -10.63 0.36 8.44
C TYR A 187 -10.75 1.58 7.52
N SER A 188 -11.92 1.75 6.93
CA SER A 188 -12.30 2.96 6.22
C SER A 188 -13.42 3.67 6.97
N TYR A 189 -13.22 4.97 7.22
CA TYR A 189 -14.18 5.81 7.94
C TYR A 189 -14.13 7.24 7.40
N LEU A 190 -15.21 7.68 6.74
CA LEU A 190 -15.26 8.97 6.05
C LEU A 190 -14.03 9.14 5.12
N ASP A 191 -13.26 10.21 5.29
CA ASP A 191 -12.04 10.50 4.54
C ASP A 191 -10.78 9.86 5.16
N PHE A 192 -10.93 8.96 6.12
CA PHE A 192 -9.81 8.33 6.81
C PHE A 192 -9.65 6.86 6.45
N LYS A 193 -8.40 6.45 6.29
CA LYS A 193 -7.98 5.06 6.30
C LYS A 193 -7.16 4.83 7.56
N ILE A 194 -7.54 3.82 8.33
CA ILE A 194 -6.88 3.47 9.59
C ILE A 194 -6.34 2.05 9.43
N CYS A 195 -5.02 1.90 9.35
CA CYS A 195 -4.35 0.62 9.33
C CYS A 195 -3.92 0.25 10.75
N ILE A 196 -4.22 -0.97 11.19
CA ILE A 196 -3.67 -1.56 12.40
C ILE A 196 -2.75 -2.70 11.96
N ASP A 197 -1.46 -2.53 12.22
CA ASP A 197 -0.42 -3.50 11.92
C ASP A 197 0.04 -4.19 13.21
N GLU A 198 0.07 -5.52 13.21
CA GLU A 198 0.79 -6.31 14.20
C GLU A 198 2.04 -6.90 13.55
N ILE A 199 3.20 -6.28 13.80
CA ILE A 199 4.48 -6.75 13.29
C ILE A 199 5.05 -7.75 14.29
N LYS A 200 5.25 -9.00 13.85
CA LYS A 200 5.69 -10.11 14.72
C LYS A 200 6.97 -9.80 15.50
N SER A 201 7.89 -9.04 14.90
CA SER A 201 9.19 -8.70 15.49
C SER A 201 9.24 -7.37 16.25
N ALA A 202 8.20 -6.52 16.20
CA ALA A 202 8.29 -5.14 16.69
C ALA A 202 7.12 -4.69 17.58
N GLY A 203 5.92 -5.24 17.43
CA GLY A 203 4.73 -4.84 18.17
C GLY A 203 3.61 -4.31 17.28
N ILE A 204 2.71 -3.52 17.87
CA ILE A 204 1.45 -3.11 17.22
C ILE A 204 1.46 -1.61 16.93
N GLY A 205 1.04 -1.25 15.72
CA GLY A 205 0.98 0.13 15.24
C GLY A 205 -0.37 0.47 14.66
N VAL A 206 -0.75 1.73 14.82
CA VAL A 206 -1.87 2.33 14.12
C VAL A 206 -1.33 3.41 13.18
N GLU A 207 -1.68 3.33 11.91
CA GLU A 207 -1.42 4.36 10.91
C GLU A 207 -2.76 4.97 10.50
N ILE A 208 -2.88 6.28 10.59
CA ILE A 208 -4.06 7.03 10.16
C ILE A 208 -3.64 7.90 8.99
N GLU A 209 -4.27 7.68 7.84
CA GLU A 209 -4.06 8.38 6.58
C GLU A 209 -5.31 9.21 6.26
N TYR A 210 -5.13 10.48 5.91
CA TYR A 210 -6.21 11.35 5.42
C TYR A 210 -6.25 11.34 3.90
N ARG A 211 -7.45 11.09 3.34
CA ARG A 211 -7.70 10.92 1.90
C ARG A 211 -8.60 12.00 1.30
N GLY A 212 -8.94 13.03 2.07
CA GLY A 212 -9.74 14.16 1.59
C GLY A 212 -8.88 15.22 0.90
N GLN A 213 -9.46 16.42 0.71
CA GLN A 213 -8.87 17.49 -0.11
C GLN A 213 -8.34 18.70 0.69
N LYS A 214 -8.13 18.53 2.00
CA LYS A 214 -7.61 19.58 2.89
C LYS A 214 -6.14 19.89 2.61
N GLY A 215 -5.71 21.08 3.04
CA GLY A 215 -4.28 21.42 3.06
C GLY A 215 -3.51 20.56 4.07
N GLU A 216 -2.18 20.54 3.96
CA GLU A 216 -1.31 19.67 4.75
C GLU A 216 -1.54 19.81 6.27
N SER A 217 -1.46 21.03 6.79
CA SER A 217 -1.65 21.30 8.23
C SER A 217 -3.04 20.89 8.72
N GLU A 218 -4.08 21.14 7.94
CA GLU A 218 -5.46 20.79 8.27
C GLU A 218 -5.70 19.28 8.21
N ALA A 219 -5.03 18.58 7.29
CA ALA A 219 -5.07 17.12 7.21
C ALA A 219 -4.38 16.49 8.44
N VAL A 220 -3.23 17.03 8.85
CA VAL A 220 -2.53 16.60 10.06
C VAL A 220 -3.40 16.80 11.30
N GLU A 221 -4.03 17.96 11.46
CA GLU A 221 -4.94 18.23 12.57
C GLU A 221 -6.12 17.24 12.57
N ALA A 222 -6.76 17.03 11.41
CA ALA A 222 -7.85 16.08 11.27
C ALA A 222 -7.45 14.63 11.62
N ILE A 223 -6.23 14.23 11.28
CA ILE A 223 -5.68 12.92 11.66
C ILE A 223 -5.54 12.80 13.17
N MET A 224 -5.01 13.84 13.83
CA MET A 224 -4.83 13.84 15.29
C MET A 224 -6.18 13.80 16.01
N GLU A 225 -7.17 14.59 15.57
CA GLU A 225 -8.54 14.55 16.09
C GLU A 225 -9.17 13.15 15.95
N MET A 226 -8.99 12.52 14.79
CA MET A 226 -9.44 11.16 14.55
C MET A 226 -8.75 10.18 15.51
N GLY A 227 -7.44 10.29 15.69
CA GLY A 227 -6.67 9.50 16.65
C GLY A 227 -7.19 9.63 18.09
N TYR A 228 -7.44 10.86 18.55
CA TYR A 228 -7.99 11.13 19.88
C TYR A 228 -9.38 10.52 20.06
N SER A 229 -10.24 10.59 19.04
CA SER A 229 -11.58 10.01 19.09
C SER A 229 -11.54 8.49 19.36
N ILE A 230 -10.57 7.79 18.76
CA ILE A 230 -10.35 6.35 18.96
C ILE A 230 -9.50 6.02 20.19
N GLY A 231 -9.10 7.02 20.97
CA GLY A 231 -8.41 6.85 22.25
C GLY A 231 -6.89 6.74 22.17
N LEU A 232 -6.30 7.25 21.09
CA LEU A 232 -4.86 7.53 21.00
C LEU A 232 -4.55 8.89 21.65
N SER A 233 -3.27 9.15 21.90
CA SER A 233 -2.77 10.44 22.35
C SER A 233 -1.36 10.69 21.81
N ASP A 234 -0.82 11.87 22.08
CA ASP A 234 0.56 12.22 21.74
C ASP A 234 1.61 11.29 22.35
N LYS A 235 1.28 10.59 23.45
CA LYS A 235 2.19 9.63 24.09
C LYS A 235 2.47 8.41 23.22
N GLU A 236 1.52 8.04 22.37
CA GLU A 236 1.66 6.93 21.44
C GLU A 236 2.26 7.37 20.10
N LEU A 237 2.34 8.68 19.83
CA LEU A 237 2.77 9.21 18.54
C LEU A 237 4.23 8.83 18.26
N SER A 238 4.47 8.27 17.07
CA SER A 238 5.78 7.88 16.59
C SER A 238 6.24 8.78 15.45
N THR A 239 7.49 9.23 15.52
CA THR A 239 8.16 9.96 14.44
C THR A 239 8.70 9.04 13.33
N LYS A 240 8.70 7.73 13.56
CA LYS A 240 9.20 6.71 12.63
C LYS A 240 8.08 5.76 12.22
N GLY A 241 8.21 5.21 11.01
CA GLY A 241 7.40 4.09 10.53
C GLY A 241 7.42 2.93 11.51
N ILE A 242 6.28 2.28 11.81
CA ILE A 242 6.35 1.06 12.62
C ILE A 242 7.12 -0.06 11.90
N SER A 243 7.01 -0.10 10.57
CA SER A 243 7.84 -0.92 9.70
C SER A 243 9.33 -0.53 9.72
N PHE A 244 9.70 0.60 10.32
CA PHE A 244 11.10 1.00 10.52
C PHE A 244 11.71 0.35 11.77
N LEU A 245 10.90 -0.05 12.77
CA LEU A 245 11.42 -0.67 13.99
C LEU A 245 12.24 -1.95 13.74
N PRO A 246 11.88 -2.83 12.78
CA PRO A 246 12.73 -3.95 12.39
C PRO A 246 14.10 -3.52 11.82
N PHE A 247 14.20 -2.35 11.17
CA PHE A 247 15.47 -1.84 10.63
C PHE A 247 16.46 -1.46 11.74
N GLU A 248 15.97 -0.92 12.87
CA GLU A 248 16.84 -0.58 14.01
C GLU A 248 17.44 -1.82 14.69
N ARG A 249 16.81 -2.98 14.49
CA ARG A 249 17.24 -4.27 15.04
C ARG A 249 18.03 -5.11 14.04
N ALA A 250 18.11 -4.67 12.78
CA ALA A 250 18.91 -5.33 11.77
C ALA A 250 20.39 -5.14 12.10
N VAL A 251 21.06 -6.23 12.48
CA VAL A 251 22.50 -6.27 12.70
C VAL A 251 23.16 -6.43 11.34
N TYR A 252 24.13 -5.55 11.04
CA TYR A 252 24.95 -5.59 9.83
C TYR A 252 26.00 -6.70 9.88
#